data_AF-I3IC64-F1
#
_entry.id   AF-I3IC64-F1
#
_cell.length_a   1.000
_cell.length_b   1.000
_cell.length_c   1.000
_cell.angle_alpha   90.00
_cell.angle_beta   90.00
_cell.angle_gamma   90.00
#
_symmetry.space_group_name_H-M   'P 1'
#
loop_
_entity.id
_entity.type
_entity.pdbx_description
1 polymer ?
#
loop_
_entity_poly.entity_id
_entity_poly.type
_entity_poly.pdbx_seq_one_letter_code
_entity_poly.pdbx_strand_id
1 'polypeptide(L)'
;MLINHPWQSQSAANHTVYLSRFSGSDQPALKQALETCAAKAVGLLDVNIQEDSLYLLFEWNPARAELVIVVTDANKTNDGAYKVQAELPDLQDKAADETLPETIKFLLSDFLASYSPFFSYSLVATFHSSSRAETSLL
;
A
#
# COMPACT_ATOMS: atom_id res chain seq x y z
N MET A 1 -19.26 -5.05 -6.60
CA MET A 1 -19.04 -6.34 -5.91
C MET A 1 -17.63 -6.31 -5.37
N LEU A 2 -17.45 -6.28 -4.05
CA LEU A 2 -16.11 -6.43 -3.45
C LEU A 2 -15.72 -7.90 -3.58
N ILE A 3 -14.72 -8.17 -4.40
CA ILE A 3 -14.13 -9.50 -4.51
C ILE A 3 -13.47 -9.78 -3.16
N ASN A 4 -13.99 -10.76 -2.40
CA ASN A 4 -13.37 -11.25 -1.18
C ASN A 4 -12.05 -11.95 -1.56
N HIS A 5 -10.98 -11.19 -1.73
CA HIS A 5 -9.64 -11.74 -1.70
C HIS A 5 -9.36 -12.24 -0.27
N PRO A 6 -8.90 -13.50 -0.09
CA PRO A 6 -8.67 -14.05 1.24
C PRO A 6 -7.44 -13.39 1.88
N TRP A 7 -7.70 -12.38 2.70
CA TRP A 7 -6.68 -11.76 3.54
C TRP A 7 -6.21 -12.72 4.62
N GLN A 8 -4.91 -12.95 4.69
CA GLN A 8 -4.28 -13.65 5.81
C GLN A 8 -3.84 -12.59 6.82
N SER A 9 -4.26 -12.70 8.08
CA SER A 9 -3.79 -11.82 9.15
C SER A 9 -2.67 -12.50 9.93
N GLN A 10 -1.53 -11.84 10.04
CA GLN A 10 -0.42 -12.26 10.90
C GLN A 10 -0.20 -11.19 11.97
N SER A 11 -0.31 -11.57 13.24
CA SER A 11 -0.03 -10.66 14.36
C SER A 11 1.41 -10.86 14.83
N ALA A 12 2.22 -9.82 14.66
CA ALA A 12 3.50 -9.66 15.34
C ALA A 12 3.30 -8.77 16.58
N ALA A 13 4.24 -8.78 17.52
CA ALA A 13 4.10 -8.18 18.86
C ALA A 13 3.51 -6.75 18.88
N ASN A 14 3.77 -5.94 17.83
CA ASN A 14 3.33 -4.53 17.76
C ASN A 14 2.44 -4.22 16.53
N HIS A 15 2.21 -5.19 15.63
CA HIS A 15 1.52 -4.95 14.36
C HIS A 15 0.72 -6.17 13.91
N THR A 16 -0.46 -5.95 13.34
CA THR A 16 -1.18 -6.96 12.57
C THR A 16 -1.06 -6.65 11.08
N VAL A 17 -0.50 -7.60 10.34
CA VAL A 17 -0.30 -7.52 8.90
C VAL A 17 -1.41 -8.28 8.20
N TYR A 18 -2.17 -7.59 7.35
CA TYR A 18 -3.11 -8.19 6.41
C TYR A 18 -2.39 -8.43 5.08
N LEU A 19 -2.03 -9.69 4.85
CA LEU A 19 -1.32 -10.16 3.67
C LEU A 19 -2.30 -10.70 2.63
N SER A 20 -2.10 -10.34 1.37
CA SER A 20 -2.70 -11.03 0.23
C SER A 20 -1.67 -11.21 -0.87
N ARG A 21 -1.75 -12.34 -1.57
CA ARG A 21 -0.90 -12.67 -2.72
C ARG A 21 -1.73 -12.55 -4.00
N PHE A 22 -1.19 -11.84 -4.98
CA PHE A 22 -1.84 -11.56 -6.25
C PHE A 22 -1.06 -12.22 -7.39
N SER A 23 -1.78 -12.71 -8.39
CA SER A 23 -1.22 -13.33 -9.59
C SER A 23 -1.48 -12.47 -10.81
N GLY A 24 -0.62 -12.60 -11.81
CA GLY A 24 -0.62 -11.80 -13.02
C GLY A 24 0.53 -10.80 -13.05
N SER A 25 1.12 -10.64 -14.24
CA SER A 25 2.22 -9.71 -14.49
C SER A 25 1.85 -8.62 -15.51
N ASP A 26 0.59 -8.59 -15.96
CA ASP A 26 0.07 -7.55 -16.83
C ASP A 26 -0.46 -6.34 -16.03
N GLN A 27 -0.63 -5.22 -16.73
CA GLN A 27 -1.07 -3.98 -16.12
C GLN A 27 -2.48 -4.06 -15.49
N PRO A 28 -3.48 -4.73 -16.10
CA PRO A 28 -4.79 -4.95 -15.46
C PRO A 28 -4.72 -5.69 -14.13
N ALA A 29 -3.96 -6.80 -14.06
CA ALA A 29 -3.78 -7.56 -12.82
C ALA A 29 -3.06 -6.74 -11.75
N LEU A 30 -2.01 -5.99 -12.14
CA LEU A 30 -1.32 -5.07 -11.24
C LEU A 30 -2.29 -4.00 -10.71
N LYS A 31 -3.05 -3.33 -11.59
CA LYS A 31 -4.03 -2.31 -11.19
C LYS A 31 -5.02 -2.89 -10.17
N GLN A 32 -5.62 -4.04 -10.46
CA GLN A 32 -6.56 -4.69 -9.56
C GLN A 32 -5.95 -5.02 -8.19
N ALA A 33 -4.71 -5.51 -8.15
CA ALA A 33 -4.00 -5.83 -6.91
C ALA A 33 -3.78 -4.55 -6.07
N LEU A 34 -3.28 -3.49 -6.70
CA LEU A 34 -3.03 -2.20 -6.05
C LEU A 34 -4.31 -1.58 -5.48
N GLU A 35 -5.38 -1.53 -6.27
CA GLU A 35 -6.69 -1.02 -5.84
C GLU A 35 -7.26 -1.83 -4.68
N THR A 36 -7.16 -3.16 -4.75
CA THR A 36 -7.64 -4.05 -3.68
C THR A 36 -6.90 -3.81 -2.37
N CYS A 37 -5.58 -3.64 -2.42
CA CYS A 37 -4.76 -3.35 -1.25
C CYS A 37 -5.01 -1.94 -0.70
N ALA A 38 -5.06 -0.93 -1.56
CA ALA A 38 -5.35 0.43 -1.16
C ALA A 38 -6.74 0.54 -0.53
N ALA A 39 -7.76 -0.08 -1.13
CA ALA A 39 -9.11 -0.14 -0.55
C ALA A 39 -9.12 -0.82 0.82
N LYS A 40 -8.38 -1.92 1.00
CA LYS A 40 -8.25 -2.58 2.30
C LYS A 40 -7.58 -1.69 3.34
N ALA A 41 -6.52 -0.97 2.98
CA ALA A 41 -5.82 -0.06 3.87
C ALA A 41 -6.72 1.10 4.29
N VAL A 42 -7.44 1.70 3.33
CA VAL A 42 -8.41 2.77 3.59
C VAL A 42 -9.54 2.28 4.50
N GLY A 43 -10.05 1.07 4.29
CA GLY A 43 -11.07 0.46 5.15
C GLY A 43 -10.60 0.12 6.57
N LEU A 44 -9.31 0.24 6.88
CA LEU A 44 -8.75 0.07 8.22
C LEU A 44 -8.49 1.42 8.92
N LEU A 45 -8.61 2.55 8.23
CA LEU A 45 -8.20 3.86 8.75
C LEU A 45 -8.94 4.26 10.03
N ASP A 46 -10.23 3.94 10.14
CA ASP A 46 -11.05 4.22 11.33
C ASP A 46 -10.45 3.67 12.63
N VAL A 47 -9.72 2.56 12.54
CA VAL A 47 -9.11 1.88 13.69
C VAL A 47 -7.59 1.92 13.68
N ASN A 48 -6.98 2.53 12.67
CA ASN A 48 -5.53 2.55 12.47
C ASN A 48 -4.92 3.95 12.61
N ILE A 49 -5.72 5.00 12.48
CA ILE A 49 -5.30 6.38 12.71
C ILE A 49 -5.14 6.62 14.22
N GLN A 50 -4.00 7.17 14.59
CA GLN A 50 -3.65 7.62 15.94
C GLN A 50 -3.55 9.16 15.96
N GLU A 51 -3.43 9.76 17.14
CA GLU A 51 -3.40 11.23 17.31
C GLU A 51 -2.28 11.92 16.51
N ASP A 52 -1.15 11.24 16.31
CA ASP A 52 0.04 11.75 15.61
C ASP A 52 0.17 11.25 14.16
N SER A 53 -0.82 10.51 13.65
CA SER A 53 -0.82 9.97 12.29
C SER A 53 -0.92 11.09 11.24
N LEU A 54 -0.02 11.07 10.26
CA LEU A 54 0.02 12.07 9.19
C LEU A 54 -0.02 11.46 7.79
N TYR A 55 0.66 10.33 7.60
CA TYR A 55 0.83 9.74 6.27
C TYR A 55 0.09 8.42 6.14
N LEU A 56 -0.53 8.21 4.98
CA LEU A 56 -0.76 6.89 4.42
C LEU A 56 0.40 6.58 3.49
N LEU A 57 1.35 5.78 3.97
CA LEU A 57 2.60 5.49 3.29
C LEU A 57 2.49 4.19 2.49
N PHE A 58 2.81 4.27 1.21
CA PHE A 58 2.91 3.17 0.25
C PHE A 58 4.38 2.87 0.00
N GLU A 59 4.83 1.67 0.35
CA GLU A 59 6.22 1.23 0.31
C GLU A 59 6.37 0.11 -0.71
N TRP A 60 6.98 0.41 -1.85
CA TRP A 60 7.28 -0.59 -2.86
C TRP A 60 8.67 -1.18 -2.65
N ASN A 61 8.75 -2.49 -2.47
CA ASN A 61 10.01 -3.22 -2.44
C ASN A 61 10.22 -3.97 -3.77
N PRO A 62 11.05 -3.45 -4.69
CA PRO A 62 11.27 -4.07 -5.99
C PRO A 62 11.95 -5.44 -5.88
N ALA A 63 12.84 -5.64 -4.90
CA ALA A 63 13.57 -6.90 -4.73
C ALA A 63 12.66 -8.06 -4.31
N ARG A 64 11.54 -7.77 -3.64
CA ARG A 64 10.56 -8.77 -3.19
C ARG A 64 9.26 -8.76 -4.00
N ALA A 65 9.11 -7.81 -4.92
CA ALA A 65 7.85 -7.49 -5.60
C ALA A 65 6.70 -7.37 -4.60
N GLU A 66 6.91 -6.53 -3.58
CA GLU A 66 6.01 -6.40 -2.44
C GLU A 66 5.60 -4.94 -2.25
N LEU A 67 4.30 -4.69 -2.06
CA LEU A 67 3.78 -3.40 -1.62
C LEU A 67 3.35 -3.50 -0.16
N VAL A 68 3.84 -2.60 0.69
CA VAL A 68 3.34 -2.41 2.06
C VAL A 68 2.62 -1.07 2.14
N ILE A 69 1.45 -1.05 2.77
CA ILE A 69 0.67 0.16 3.03
C ILE A 69 0.47 0.28 4.53
N VAL A 70 0.84 1.44 5.08
CA VAL A 70 0.86 1.68 6.52
C VAL A 70 0.52 3.13 6.84
N VAL A 71 -0.17 3.34 7.95
CA VAL A 71 -0.34 4.69 8.52
C VAL A 71 0.88 5.01 9.37
N THR A 72 1.46 6.19 9.25
CA THR A 72 2.63 6.58 10.05
C THR A 72 2.59 8.04 10.47
N ASP A 73 3.31 8.35 11.54
CA ASP A 73 3.56 9.71 12.01
C ASP A 73 4.33 10.59 11.02
N ALA A 74 4.46 11.88 11.34
CA ALA A 74 5.13 12.87 10.50
C ALA A 74 6.61 12.53 10.21
N ASN A 75 7.28 11.84 11.13
CA ASN A 75 8.67 11.43 10.99
C ASN A 75 8.82 10.10 10.24
N LYS A 76 7.72 9.42 9.93
CA LYS A 76 7.66 8.10 9.28
C LYS A 76 8.36 6.99 10.10
N THR A 77 8.37 7.16 11.42
CA THR A 77 9.06 6.29 12.39
C THR A 77 8.11 5.48 13.26
N ASN A 78 6.88 5.97 13.46
CA ASN A 78 5.88 5.31 14.29
C ASN A 78 4.72 4.86 13.39
N ASP A 79 4.72 3.56 13.09
CA ASP A 79 3.70 2.91 12.29
C ASP A 79 2.45 2.61 13.13
N GLY A 80 1.28 2.73 12.50
CA GLY A 80 -0.01 2.30 13.06
C GLY A 80 -0.10 0.79 13.23
N ALA A 81 -1.03 0.33 14.06
CA ALA A 81 -1.14 -1.08 14.47
C ALA A 81 -1.43 -2.04 13.31
N TYR A 82 -2.00 -1.57 12.21
CA TYR A 82 -2.37 -2.37 11.06
C TYR A 82 -1.55 -2.02 9.82
N LYS A 83 -1.07 -3.06 9.14
CA LYS A 83 -0.40 -2.96 7.84
C LYS A 83 -1.14 -3.79 6.81
N VAL A 84 -1.14 -3.34 5.56
CA VAL A 84 -1.64 -4.12 4.42
C VAL A 84 -0.46 -4.45 3.53
N GLN A 85 -0.30 -5.72 3.17
CA GLN A 85 0.82 -6.20 2.36
C GLN A 85 0.31 -6.96 1.15
N ALA A 86 0.84 -6.60 -0.02
CA ALA A 86 0.58 -7.24 -1.30
C ALA A 86 1.85 -7.95 -1.77
N GLU A 87 1.78 -9.26 -1.97
CA GLU A 87 2.83 -10.01 -2.65
C GLU A 87 2.46 -10.20 -4.13
N LEU A 88 3.34 -9.75 -5.04
CA LEU A 88 3.17 -9.86 -6.49
C LEU A 88 4.32 -10.72 -7.08
N PRO A 89 4.36 -12.03 -6.80
CA PRO A 89 5.45 -12.92 -7.23
C PRO A 89 5.73 -12.87 -8.74
N ASP A 90 4.69 -12.71 -9.56
CA ASP A 90 4.80 -12.72 -11.02
C ASP A 90 5.48 -11.45 -11.57
N LEU A 91 5.75 -10.46 -10.70
CA LEU A 91 6.53 -9.26 -11.01
C LEU A 91 7.98 -9.35 -10.54
N GLN A 92 8.42 -10.44 -9.88
CA GLN A 92 9.82 -10.60 -9.47
C GLN A 92 10.77 -10.60 -10.67
N ASP A 93 10.35 -11.19 -11.80
CA ASP A 93 11.12 -11.18 -13.05
C ASP A 93 11.20 -9.77 -13.68
N LYS A 94 10.34 -8.85 -13.23
CA LYS A 94 10.31 -7.43 -13.61
C LYS A 94 10.97 -6.53 -12.55
N ALA A 95 11.64 -7.08 -11.55
CA ALA A 95 12.30 -6.28 -10.50
C ALA A 95 13.38 -5.32 -11.04
N ALA A 96 13.96 -5.64 -12.21
CA ALA A 96 14.93 -4.78 -12.90
C ALA A 96 14.28 -3.70 -13.78
N ASP A 97 12.95 -3.69 -13.90
CA ASP A 97 12.22 -2.68 -14.66
C ASP A 97 12.13 -1.38 -13.84
N GLU A 98 12.96 -0.41 -14.20
CA GLU A 98 13.01 0.91 -13.55
C GLU A 98 11.71 1.72 -13.73
N THR A 99 10.83 1.33 -14.66
CA THR A 99 9.54 2.02 -14.91
C THR A 99 8.41 1.48 -14.05
N LEU A 100 8.60 0.32 -13.42
CA LEU A 100 7.57 -0.32 -12.61
C LEU A 100 7.18 0.52 -11.37
N PRO A 101 8.11 1.11 -10.58
CA PRO A 101 7.74 1.96 -9.45
C PRO A 101 6.89 3.18 -9.85
N GLU A 102 7.23 3.84 -10.96
CA GLU A 102 6.45 4.98 -11.47
C GLU A 102 5.07 4.54 -11.98
N THR A 103 4.98 3.36 -12.57
CA THR A 103 3.69 2.76 -12.97
C THR A 103 2.81 2.49 -11.74
N ILE A 104 3.39 1.89 -10.69
CA ILE A 104 2.68 1.61 -9.43
C ILE A 104 2.20 2.91 -8.79
N LYS A 105 3.08 3.91 -8.69
CA LYS A 105 2.77 5.24 -8.18
C LYS A 105 1.60 5.87 -8.95
N PHE A 106 1.67 5.89 -10.28
CA PHE A 106 0.60 6.41 -11.13
C PHE A 106 -0.74 5.70 -10.90
N LEU A 107 -0.75 4.37 -10.84
CA LEU A 107 -1.96 3.59 -10.62
C LEU A 107 -2.58 3.84 -9.24
N LEU A 108 -1.75 3.99 -8.20
CA LEU A 108 -2.20 4.35 -6.85
C LEU A 108 -2.76 5.77 -6.79
N SER A 109 -2.10 6.74 -7.42
CA SER A 109 -2.59 8.13 -7.55
C SER A 109 -3.95 8.19 -8.25
N ASP A 110 -4.10 7.51 -9.40
CA ASP A 110 -5.36 7.42 -10.16
C ASP A 110 -6.50 6.83 -9.31
N PHE A 111 -6.20 5.75 -8.58
CA PHE A 111 -7.17 5.13 -7.68
C PHE A 111 -7.56 6.07 -6.53
N LEU A 112 -6.60 6.63 -5.79
CA LEU A 112 -6.89 7.49 -4.64
C LEU A 112 -7.64 8.76 -5.04
N ALA A 113 -7.34 9.34 -6.20
CA ALA A 113 -8.03 10.51 -6.72
C ALA A 113 -9.53 10.24 -7.00
N SER A 114 -9.90 8.98 -7.27
CA SER A 114 -11.28 8.57 -7.55
C SER A 114 -11.95 7.80 -6.40
N TYR A 115 -11.20 7.39 -5.37
CA TYR A 115 -11.69 6.59 -4.25
C TYR A 115 -12.14 7.45 -3.07
N SER A 116 -13.42 7.86 -3.11
CA SER A 116 -14.01 8.78 -2.14
C SER A 116 -13.85 8.45 -0.65
N PRO A 117 -13.79 7.17 -0.20
CA PRO A 117 -13.58 6.86 1.21
C PRO A 117 -12.27 7.45 1.78
N PHE A 118 -11.23 7.59 0.96
CA PHE A 118 -9.95 8.16 1.42
C PHE A 118 -10.07 9.63 1.83
N PHE A 119 -10.90 10.42 1.15
CA PHE A 119 -11.10 11.85 1.45
C PHE A 119 -11.83 12.12 2.77
N SER A 120 -12.30 11.08 3.46
CA SER A 120 -12.89 11.22 4.79
C SER A 120 -11.83 11.40 5.89
N TYR A 121 -10.54 11.24 5.56
CA TYR A 121 -9.43 11.29 6.49
C TYR A 121 -8.46 12.42 6.14
N SER A 122 -7.84 13.02 7.16
CA SER A 122 -6.85 14.09 6.99
C SER A 122 -5.41 13.59 6.79
N LEU A 123 -5.25 12.40 6.20
CA LEU A 123 -3.94 11.83 5.91
C LEU A 123 -3.40 12.30 4.56
N VAL A 124 -2.09 12.36 4.46
CA VAL A 124 -1.37 12.63 3.21
C VAL A 124 -0.89 11.29 2.63
N ALA A 125 -1.32 10.97 1.41
CA ALA A 125 -0.83 9.78 0.71
C ALA A 125 0.59 10.01 0.18
N THR A 126 1.51 9.10 0.51
CA THR A 126 2.91 9.19 0.08
C THR A 126 3.41 7.84 -0.42
N PHE A 127 4.32 7.85 -1.38
CA PHE A 127 4.92 6.67 -1.98
C PHE A 127 6.44 6.73 -1.91
N HIS A 128 7.08 5.60 -1.65
CA HIS A 128 8.51 5.41 -1.91
C HIS A 128 8.80 4.01 -2.44
N SER A 129 9.93 3.89 -3.13
CA SER A 129 10.49 2.61 -3.60
C SER A 129 11.96 2.43 -3.23
N SER A 130 12.52 3.35 -2.43
CA SER A 130 13.92 3.35 -2.00
C SER A 130 14.02 3.42 -0.48
N SER A 131 13.62 4.54 0.11
CA SER A 131 13.64 4.76 1.55
C SER A 131 12.52 5.70 2.00
N ARG A 132 12.16 5.59 3.28
CA ARG A 132 11.16 6.49 3.90
C ARG A 132 11.60 7.95 3.96
N ALA A 133 12.89 8.25 3.81
CA ALA A 133 13.36 9.63 3.69
C ALA A 133 13.07 10.22 2.29
N GLU A 134 12.90 9.36 1.28
CA GLU A 134 12.73 9.70 -0.12
C GLU A 134 11.31 9.38 -0.59
N THR A 135 10.32 10.05 -0.01
CA THR A 135 8.91 9.88 -0.38
C THR A 135 8.43 10.94 -1.36
N SER A 136 7.54 10.55 -2.27
CA SER A 136 6.77 11.45 -3.14
C SER A 136 5.31 11.48 -2.71
N LEU A 137 4.59 12.58 -2.97
CA LEU A 137 3.13 12.63 -2.85
C LEU A 137 2.47 11.79 -3.94
N LEU A 138 1.33 11.19 -3.60
CA LEU A 138 0.42 10.52 -4.53
C LEU A 138 -0.73 11.44 -4.95
#